data_AF-A0A358MHC8-F1
#
_entry.id   AF-A0A358MHC8-F1
#
_cell.length_a   1.000
_cell.length_b   1.000
_cell.length_c   1.000
_cell.angle_alpha   90.00
_cell.angle_beta   90.00
_cell.angle_gamma   90.00
#
_symmetry.space_group_name_H-M   'P 1'
#
loop_
_entity.id
_entity.type
_entity.pdbx_description
1 polymer ?
#
loop_
_entity_poly.entity_id
_entity_poly.type
_entity_poly.pdbx_seq_one_letter_code
_entity_poly.pdbx_strand_id
1 'polypeptide(L)'
;MKLSKLLATAAVALGLATTAMAQDKTKVGFVYVGPIGDGGWTYEHNKGRLALEKEFGDKVETVFVESVPEGPDAERVMTQMALEGADLIFTTSFGYMDPTINVAAKFPNVKFEHATGYKRADNVSTYSARFYEGRAIQGHIAGKMTKSNIVGYIGSYPIPEVIRGINSAFIHARKVNPDVQFKIVWAYTWFDPAKEADAAKVLIEQGA
;
A
#
# COMPACT_ATOMS: atom_id res chain seq x y z
N MET A 1 25.14 53.32 35.93
CA MET A 1 25.85 52.29 35.12
C MET A 1 25.61 50.83 35.52
N LYS A 2 25.09 50.51 36.72
CA LYS A 2 24.85 49.10 37.14
C LYS A 2 23.46 48.55 36.76
N LEU A 3 22.40 49.39 36.77
CA LEU A 3 21.03 48.93 36.43
C LEU A 3 20.82 48.67 34.93
N SER A 4 21.40 49.50 34.06
CA SER A 4 21.26 49.37 32.61
C SER A 4 21.94 48.11 32.05
N LYS A 5 22.99 47.62 32.71
CA LYS A 5 23.64 46.34 32.35
C LYS A 5 22.83 45.12 32.79
N LEU A 6 22.05 45.21 33.87
CA LEU A 6 21.18 44.13 34.36
C LEU A 6 19.91 43.94 33.52
N LEU A 7 19.33 45.04 33.02
CA LEU A 7 18.18 44.99 32.10
C LEU A 7 18.55 44.46 30.71
N ALA A 8 19.77 44.75 30.24
CA ALA A 8 20.28 44.23 28.98
C ALA A 8 20.55 42.72 29.02
N THR A 9 21.03 42.16 30.13
CA THR A 9 21.20 40.71 30.28
C THR A 9 19.89 39.95 30.45
N ALA A 10 18.87 40.53 31.08
CA ALA A 10 17.54 39.93 31.18
C ALA A 10 16.83 39.84 29.81
N ALA A 11 16.99 40.86 28.96
CA ALA A 11 16.40 40.86 27.62
C ALA A 11 17.06 39.84 26.66
N VAL A 12 18.37 39.60 26.81
CA VAL A 12 19.09 38.56 26.04
C VAL A 12 18.71 37.15 26.52
N ALA A 13 18.45 36.96 27.82
CA ALA A 13 17.99 35.68 28.35
C ALA A 13 16.56 35.32 27.91
N LEU A 14 15.66 36.31 27.75
CA LEU A 14 14.33 36.08 27.17
C LEU A 14 14.36 35.89 25.64
N GLY A 15 15.35 36.45 24.93
CA GLY A 15 15.50 36.27 23.48
C GLY A 15 16.00 34.88 23.07
N LEU A 16 16.70 34.17 23.97
CA LEU A 16 17.16 32.79 23.78
C LEU A 16 16.15 31.74 24.25
N ALA A 17 15.07 32.17 24.90
CA ALA A 17 13.91 31.34 25.22
C ALA A 17 12.86 31.38 24.10
N THR A 18 13.28 31.60 22.85
CA THR A 18 12.57 30.96 21.73
C THR A 18 12.62 29.48 22.02
N THR A 19 11.54 28.96 22.60
CA THR A 19 11.23 27.55 22.60
C THR A 19 11.68 27.03 21.25
N ALA A 20 12.68 26.16 21.24
CA ALA A 20 12.85 25.26 20.12
C ALA A 20 11.50 24.56 20.05
N MET A 21 10.61 25.07 19.19
CA MET A 21 9.38 24.40 18.83
C MET A 21 9.90 23.14 18.19
N ALA A 22 10.00 22.08 18.99
CA ALA A 22 10.19 20.74 18.47
C ALA A 22 9.09 20.62 17.44
N GLN A 23 9.48 20.57 16.17
CA GLN A 23 8.51 20.39 15.10
C GLN A 23 7.80 19.07 15.42
N ASP A 24 6.50 19.14 15.69
CA ASP A 24 5.73 17.94 16.03
C ASP A 24 5.98 16.90 14.94
N LYS A 25 6.33 15.68 15.36
CA LYS A 25 6.64 14.59 14.45
C LYS A 25 5.40 14.30 13.61
N THR A 26 5.58 14.14 12.31
CA THR A 26 4.48 13.70 11.47
C THR A 26 4.16 12.24 11.78
N LYS A 27 2.96 11.98 12.31
CA LYS A 27 2.50 10.63 12.61
C LYS A 27 1.84 10.00 11.40
N VAL A 28 2.39 8.87 10.93
CA VAL A 28 1.99 8.21 9.68
C VAL A 28 1.44 6.82 9.97
N GLY A 29 0.15 6.61 9.67
CA GLY A 29 -0.52 5.32 9.79
C GLY A 29 -0.45 4.48 8.52
N PHE A 30 -0.32 3.16 8.65
CA PHE A 30 -0.39 2.21 7.54
C PHE A 30 -1.40 1.10 7.84
N VAL A 31 -2.40 0.94 6.98
CA VAL A 31 -3.41 -0.11 7.10
C VAL A 31 -3.13 -1.18 6.05
N TYR A 32 -2.78 -2.39 6.50
CA TYR A 32 -2.44 -3.53 5.63
C TYR A 32 -3.56 -4.56 5.58
N VAL A 33 -3.78 -5.16 4.41
CA VAL A 33 -4.81 -6.21 4.20
C VAL A 33 -4.32 -7.61 4.58
N GLY A 34 -3.00 -7.82 4.57
CA GLY A 34 -2.36 -9.06 4.97
C GLY A 34 -1.35 -8.86 6.10
N PRO A 35 -0.65 -9.93 6.48
CA PRO A 35 0.49 -9.87 7.39
C PRO A 35 1.76 -9.45 6.65
N ILE A 36 2.66 -8.74 7.33
CA ILE A 36 4.03 -8.42 6.91
C ILE A 36 4.81 -9.69 6.56
N GLY A 37 4.46 -10.82 7.18
CA GLY A 37 5.02 -12.14 6.88
C GLY A 37 4.56 -12.77 5.57
N ASP A 38 3.75 -12.10 4.74
CA ASP A 38 3.25 -12.64 3.46
C ASP A 38 4.34 -12.86 2.40
N GLY A 39 5.54 -12.29 2.59
CA GLY A 39 6.66 -12.40 1.66
C GLY A 39 6.42 -11.74 0.31
N GLY A 40 5.40 -10.87 0.21
CA GLY A 40 4.95 -10.26 -1.04
C GLY A 40 4.38 -8.85 -0.83
N TRP A 41 3.06 -8.71 -0.97
CA TRP A 41 2.39 -7.40 -1.06
C TRP A 41 2.57 -6.54 0.19
N THR A 42 2.18 -7.07 1.34
CA THR A 42 2.27 -6.35 2.62
C THR A 42 3.72 -6.19 3.06
N TYR A 43 4.53 -7.22 2.85
CA TYR A 43 5.97 -7.16 3.09
C TYR A 43 6.63 -5.97 2.35
N GLU A 44 6.34 -5.79 1.07
CA GLU A 44 6.91 -4.69 0.28
C GLU A 44 6.35 -3.31 0.68
N HIS A 45 5.06 -3.21 1.03
CA HIS A 45 4.52 -1.98 1.63
C HIS A 45 5.23 -1.64 2.95
N ASN A 46 5.47 -2.63 3.81
CA ASN A 46 6.18 -2.44 5.07
C ASN A 46 7.65 -2.06 4.84
N LYS A 47 8.31 -2.59 3.81
CA LYS A 47 9.63 -2.09 3.40
C LYS A 47 9.59 -0.62 3.00
N GLY A 48 8.53 -0.18 2.34
CA GLY A 48 8.28 1.24 2.07
C GLY A 48 8.18 2.08 3.36
N ARG A 49 7.41 1.60 4.34
CA ARG A 49 7.32 2.24 5.68
C ARG A 49 8.67 2.31 6.39
N LEU A 50 9.45 1.22 6.39
CA LEU A 50 10.79 1.20 6.98
C LEU A 50 11.77 2.12 6.26
N ALA A 51 11.62 2.28 4.93
CA ALA A 51 12.41 3.24 4.17
C ALA A 51 12.06 4.69 4.53
N LEU A 52 10.77 4.99 4.78
CA LEU A 52 10.32 6.28 5.30
C LEU A 52 10.98 6.58 6.66
N GLU A 53 10.94 5.63 7.60
CA GLU A 53 11.58 5.79 8.91
C GLU A 53 13.09 6.02 8.80
N LYS A 54 13.76 5.29 7.90
CA LYS A 54 15.19 5.44 7.67
C LYS A 54 15.55 6.82 7.10
N GLU A 55 14.74 7.33 6.16
CA GLU A 55 15.01 8.59 5.46
C GLU A 55 14.72 9.81 6.34
N PHE A 56 13.58 9.80 7.05
CA PHE A 56 13.11 10.96 7.80
C PHE A 56 13.44 10.91 9.30
N GLY A 57 13.86 9.74 9.81
CA GLY A 57 14.33 9.58 11.17
C GLY A 57 13.31 10.06 12.21
N ASP A 58 13.75 10.95 13.08
CA ASP A 58 12.95 11.49 14.18
C ASP A 58 11.85 12.47 13.74
N LYS A 59 11.80 12.87 12.47
CA LYS A 59 10.74 13.74 11.93
C LYS A 59 9.42 13.00 11.71
N VAL A 60 9.45 11.67 11.69
CA VAL A 60 8.27 10.83 11.51
C VAL A 60 8.11 9.83 12.65
N GLU A 61 6.87 9.50 12.95
CA GLU A 61 6.50 8.36 13.78
C GLU A 61 5.56 7.49 12.96
N THR A 62 5.86 6.21 12.74
CA THR A 62 4.97 5.34 11.98
C THR A 62 4.24 4.36 12.88
N VAL A 63 2.96 4.14 12.58
CA VAL A 63 2.12 3.10 13.20
C VAL A 63 1.48 2.27 12.11
N PHE A 64 1.19 1.00 12.37
CA PHE A 64 0.54 0.15 11.40
C PHE A 64 -0.37 -0.88 12.06
N VAL A 65 -1.33 -1.39 11.29
CA VAL A 65 -2.17 -2.54 11.66
C VAL A 65 -2.20 -3.52 10.50
N GLU A 66 -1.90 -4.78 10.80
CA GLU A 66 -1.85 -5.89 9.84
C GLU A 66 -3.20 -6.59 9.70
N SER A 67 -3.38 -7.32 8.59
CA SER A 67 -4.49 -8.25 8.38
C SER A 67 -5.87 -7.63 8.61
N VAL A 68 -6.06 -6.38 8.21
CA VAL A 68 -7.32 -5.66 8.38
C VAL A 68 -8.29 -6.10 7.28
N PRO A 69 -9.48 -6.62 7.62
CA PRO A 69 -10.48 -6.94 6.61
C PRO A 69 -11.00 -5.69 5.89
N GLU A 70 -11.33 -5.83 4.62
CA GLU A 70 -12.02 -4.78 3.86
C GLU A 70 -13.43 -4.52 4.43
N GLY A 71 -13.97 -3.31 4.22
CA GLY A 71 -15.28 -2.93 4.73
C GLY A 71 -15.25 -2.31 6.14
N PRO A 72 -16.19 -2.65 7.05
CA PRO A 72 -16.35 -1.94 8.33
C PRO A 72 -15.12 -1.93 9.24
N ASP A 73 -14.32 -3.00 9.23
CA ASP A 73 -13.10 -3.06 10.04
C ASP A 73 -12.04 -2.08 9.57
N ALA A 74 -11.88 -1.90 8.25
CA ALA A 74 -11.00 -0.89 7.69
C ALA A 74 -11.42 0.52 8.13
N GLU A 75 -12.72 0.85 8.09
CA GLU A 75 -13.22 2.14 8.59
C GLU A 75 -12.90 2.35 10.07
N ARG A 76 -13.13 1.32 10.90
CA ARG A 76 -12.85 1.36 12.33
C ARG A 76 -11.37 1.62 12.61
N VAL A 77 -10.47 0.87 11.96
CA VAL A 77 -9.01 1.01 12.15
C VAL A 77 -8.53 2.38 11.71
N MET A 78 -8.95 2.87 10.54
CA MET A 78 -8.60 4.20 10.06
C MET A 78 -9.12 5.31 10.97
N THR A 79 -10.36 5.18 11.46
CA THR A 79 -10.95 6.12 12.41
C THR A 79 -10.13 6.17 13.69
N GLN A 80 -9.71 5.01 14.21
CA GLN A 80 -8.89 4.93 15.41
C GLN A 80 -7.52 5.61 15.19
N MET A 81 -6.83 5.34 14.08
CA MET A 81 -5.57 6.02 13.75
C MET A 81 -5.72 7.55 13.68
N ALA A 82 -6.81 8.03 13.08
CA ALA A 82 -7.10 9.46 13.00
C ALA A 82 -7.37 10.08 14.39
N LEU A 83 -8.13 9.41 15.25
CA LEU A 83 -8.39 9.84 16.63
C LEU A 83 -7.12 9.82 17.50
N GLU A 84 -6.19 8.91 17.21
CA GLU A 84 -4.88 8.82 17.86
C GLU A 84 -3.84 9.80 17.28
N GLY A 85 -4.27 10.76 16.44
CA GLY A 85 -3.46 11.87 15.97
C GLY A 85 -2.57 11.57 14.78
N ALA A 86 -2.91 10.59 13.93
CA ALA A 86 -2.22 10.42 12.65
C ALA A 86 -2.47 11.62 11.75
N ASP A 87 -1.40 12.20 11.19
CA ASP A 87 -1.46 13.29 10.21
C ASP A 87 -1.70 12.77 8.78
N LEU A 88 -1.18 11.57 8.50
CA LEU A 88 -1.24 10.91 7.19
C LEU A 88 -1.54 9.42 7.37
N ILE A 89 -2.47 8.86 6.60
CA ILE A 89 -2.81 7.44 6.63
C ILE A 89 -2.71 6.83 5.22
N PHE A 90 -1.85 5.84 5.07
CA PHE A 90 -1.75 4.99 3.88
C PHE A 90 -2.67 3.77 4.01
N THR A 91 -3.52 3.58 3.00
CA THR A 91 -4.49 2.47 2.96
C THR A 91 -4.14 1.57 1.77
N THR A 92 -3.54 0.41 2.05
CA THR A 92 -2.75 -0.33 1.07
C THR A 92 -3.48 -1.51 0.43
N SER A 93 -4.79 -1.39 0.18
CA SER A 93 -5.57 -2.40 -0.55
C SER A 93 -6.70 -1.75 -1.32
N PHE A 94 -7.06 -2.35 -2.47
CA PHE A 94 -8.11 -1.83 -3.34
C PHE A 94 -9.45 -1.65 -2.60
N GLY A 95 -9.90 -2.63 -1.81
CA GLY A 95 -11.20 -2.57 -1.14
C GLY A 95 -11.25 -1.63 0.06
N TYR A 96 -10.16 -0.92 0.38
CA TYR A 96 -10.20 0.20 1.33
C TYR A 96 -10.73 1.50 0.73
N MET A 97 -10.98 1.57 -0.58
CA MET A 97 -11.34 2.81 -1.27
C MET A 97 -12.52 3.55 -0.62
N ASP A 98 -13.64 2.86 -0.40
CA ASP A 98 -14.84 3.46 0.16
C ASP A 98 -14.68 3.77 1.65
N PRO A 99 -14.15 2.84 2.47
CA PRO A 99 -13.73 3.15 3.83
C PRO A 99 -12.83 4.38 3.98
N THR A 100 -11.83 4.55 3.10
CA THR A 100 -10.93 5.71 3.13
C THR A 100 -11.68 7.00 2.87
N ILE A 101 -12.57 7.05 1.87
CA ILE A 101 -13.40 8.23 1.58
C ILE A 101 -14.32 8.56 2.75
N ASN A 102 -14.95 7.54 3.35
CA ASN A 102 -15.88 7.71 4.46
C ASN A 102 -15.19 8.27 5.72
N VAL A 103 -13.98 7.81 6.02
CA VAL A 103 -13.19 8.33 7.15
C VAL A 103 -12.61 9.70 6.83
N ALA A 104 -12.07 9.91 5.63
CA ALA A 104 -11.50 11.19 5.23
C ALA A 104 -12.50 12.36 5.33
N ALA A 105 -13.78 12.12 5.04
CA ALA A 105 -14.84 13.10 5.19
C ALA A 105 -15.08 13.53 6.66
N LYS A 106 -14.79 12.66 7.62
CA LYS A 106 -14.92 12.92 9.07
C LYS A 106 -13.68 13.61 9.65
N PHE A 107 -12.53 13.50 8.98
CA PHE A 107 -11.23 14.00 9.45
C PHE A 107 -10.54 14.85 8.38
N PRO A 108 -11.05 16.07 8.07
CA PRO A 108 -10.55 16.90 6.96
C PRO A 108 -9.08 17.35 7.12
N ASN A 109 -8.57 17.35 8.36
CA ASN A 109 -7.18 17.71 8.65
C ASN A 109 -6.19 16.56 8.40
N VAL A 110 -6.66 15.31 8.44
CA VAL A 110 -5.85 14.12 8.18
C VAL A 110 -5.76 13.90 6.67
N LYS A 111 -4.57 13.57 6.19
CA LYS A 111 -4.33 13.25 4.77
C LYS A 111 -4.41 11.74 4.56
N PHE A 112 -4.89 11.32 3.40
CA PHE A 112 -5.05 9.91 3.07
C PHE A 112 -4.44 9.62 1.70
N GLU A 113 -3.77 8.48 1.62
CA GLU A 113 -3.21 7.93 0.39
C GLU A 113 -3.78 6.53 0.19
N HIS A 114 -4.60 6.35 -0.84
CA HIS A 114 -5.26 5.07 -1.15
C HIS A 114 -4.55 4.34 -2.29
N ALA A 115 -4.13 3.10 -2.02
CA ALA A 115 -3.48 2.27 -3.03
C ALA A 115 -4.52 1.76 -4.04
N THR A 116 -4.21 1.91 -5.32
CA THR A 116 -4.86 1.26 -6.49
C THR A 116 -6.28 1.70 -6.83
N GLY A 117 -6.97 2.37 -5.92
CA GLY A 117 -8.31 2.93 -6.18
C GLY A 117 -8.28 4.19 -7.03
N TYR A 118 -9.46 4.77 -7.17
CA TYR A 118 -9.71 5.88 -8.09
C TYR A 118 -10.56 7.01 -7.51
N LYS A 119 -11.15 6.82 -6.32
CA LYS A 119 -11.89 7.89 -5.63
C LYS A 119 -10.90 8.84 -4.96
N ARG A 120 -11.15 10.15 -5.09
CA ARG A 120 -10.34 11.22 -4.52
C ARG A 120 -11.23 12.25 -3.83
N ALA A 121 -10.62 13.01 -2.92
CA ALA A 121 -11.21 14.14 -2.21
C ALA A 121 -10.09 15.14 -1.87
N ASP A 122 -10.42 16.29 -1.29
CA ASP A 122 -9.44 17.35 -0.97
C ASP A 122 -8.28 16.87 -0.08
N ASN A 123 -8.55 15.88 0.79
CA ASN A 123 -7.56 15.24 1.66
C ASN A 123 -7.30 13.76 1.30
N VAL A 124 -7.71 13.30 0.11
CA VAL A 124 -7.50 11.92 -0.36
C VAL A 124 -6.83 11.90 -1.72
N SER A 125 -5.62 11.36 -1.76
CA SER A 125 -4.91 11.02 -2.98
C SER A 125 -4.92 9.50 -3.21
N THR A 126 -4.59 9.13 -4.44
CA THR A 126 -4.51 7.73 -4.87
C THR A 126 -3.15 7.48 -5.49
N TYR A 127 -2.56 6.33 -5.21
CA TYR A 127 -1.30 5.91 -5.82
C TYR A 127 -1.38 4.46 -6.30
N SER A 128 -0.64 4.12 -7.34
CA SER A 128 -0.57 2.75 -7.87
C SER A 128 0.73 2.61 -8.67
N ALA A 129 1.13 1.37 -8.96
CA ALA A 129 2.22 1.10 -9.86
C ALA A 129 1.71 0.51 -11.18
N ARG A 130 2.52 0.59 -12.23
CA ARG A 130 2.22 -0.02 -13.53
C ARG A 130 2.57 -1.51 -13.52
N PHE A 131 1.96 -2.29 -12.61
CA PHE A 131 2.26 -3.72 -12.39
C PHE A 131 2.23 -4.55 -13.68
N TYR A 132 1.34 -4.17 -14.61
CA TYR A 132 1.17 -4.83 -15.89
C TYR A 132 2.41 -4.77 -16.80
N GLU A 133 3.33 -3.82 -16.59
CA GLU A 133 4.61 -3.76 -17.31
C GLU A 133 5.52 -4.92 -16.89
N GLY A 134 5.62 -5.20 -15.59
CA GLY A 134 6.30 -6.39 -15.10
C GLY A 134 5.63 -7.69 -15.59
N ARG A 135 4.30 -7.71 -15.65
CA ARG A 135 3.54 -8.86 -16.20
C ARG A 135 3.76 -9.07 -17.69
N ALA A 136 4.04 -8.02 -18.46
CA ALA A 136 4.41 -8.16 -19.88
C ALA A 136 5.70 -9.00 -20.03
N ILE A 137 6.70 -8.71 -19.20
CA ILE A 137 7.97 -9.45 -19.20
C ILE A 137 7.76 -10.90 -18.73
N GLN A 138 7.00 -11.10 -17.65
CA GLN A 138 6.67 -12.44 -17.16
C GLN A 138 5.92 -13.27 -18.22
N GLY A 139 4.96 -12.66 -18.91
CA GLY A 139 4.23 -13.30 -20.01
C GLY A 139 5.14 -13.71 -21.17
N HIS A 140 6.03 -12.83 -21.60
CA HIS A 140 7.02 -13.15 -22.63
C HIS A 140 7.90 -14.36 -22.22
N ILE A 141 8.40 -14.37 -21.00
CA ILE A 141 9.19 -15.48 -20.46
C ILE A 141 8.35 -16.76 -20.43
N ALA A 142 7.12 -16.72 -19.90
CA ALA A 142 6.23 -17.87 -19.82
C ALA A 142 5.92 -18.47 -21.21
N GLY A 143 5.63 -17.63 -22.20
CA GLY A 143 5.39 -18.07 -23.58
C GLY A 143 6.60 -18.76 -24.21
N LYS A 144 7.82 -18.33 -23.89
CA LYS A 144 9.09 -18.96 -24.33
C LYS A 144 9.40 -20.27 -23.60
N MET A 145 9.00 -20.38 -22.33
CA MET A 145 9.39 -21.47 -21.43
C MET A 145 8.39 -22.62 -21.38
N THR A 146 7.10 -22.35 -21.65
CA THR A 146 6.06 -23.38 -21.58
C THR A 146 6.32 -24.50 -22.59
N LYS A 147 6.10 -25.74 -22.15
CA LYS A 147 6.18 -26.94 -22.99
C LYS A 147 4.80 -27.49 -23.36
N SER A 148 3.78 -27.15 -22.57
CA SER A 148 2.39 -27.59 -22.77
C SER A 148 1.54 -26.57 -23.53
N ASN A 149 2.07 -25.38 -23.80
CA ASN A 149 1.33 -24.21 -24.27
C ASN A 149 0.24 -23.72 -23.31
N ILE A 150 0.18 -24.23 -22.08
CA ILE A 150 -0.75 -23.77 -21.06
C ILE A 150 0.05 -23.01 -20.00
N VAL A 151 -0.47 -21.87 -19.55
CA VAL A 151 0.08 -21.07 -18.45
C VAL A 151 -1.01 -20.86 -17.43
N GLY A 152 -0.73 -21.19 -16.17
CA GLY A 152 -1.64 -20.98 -15.06
C GLY A 152 -1.53 -19.56 -14.51
N TYR A 153 -2.68 -18.98 -14.14
CA TYR A 153 -2.75 -17.68 -13.48
C TYR A 153 -3.73 -17.73 -12.31
N ILE A 154 -3.27 -17.44 -11.11
CA ILE A 154 -4.12 -17.31 -9.93
C ILE A 154 -4.53 -15.85 -9.80
N GLY A 155 -5.80 -15.57 -9.97
CA GLY A 155 -6.39 -14.25 -9.79
C GLY A 155 -7.00 -14.12 -8.40
N SER A 156 -6.85 -12.96 -7.77
CA SER A 156 -7.51 -12.63 -6.50
C SER A 156 -8.97 -12.27 -6.76
N TYR A 157 -9.23 -11.06 -7.27
CA TYR A 157 -10.53 -10.53 -7.64
C TYR A 157 -10.53 -9.99 -9.08
N PRO A 158 -11.64 -10.06 -9.81
CA PRO A 158 -11.74 -9.59 -11.20
C PRO A 158 -11.86 -8.06 -11.29
N ILE A 159 -10.92 -7.34 -10.66
CA ILE A 159 -10.84 -5.87 -10.68
C ILE A 159 -9.87 -5.39 -11.77
N PRO A 160 -9.91 -4.09 -12.16
CA PRO A 160 -9.09 -3.58 -13.26
C PRO A 160 -7.59 -3.85 -13.13
N GLU A 161 -7.04 -3.83 -11.91
CA GLU A 161 -5.62 -4.16 -11.68
C GLU A 161 -5.28 -5.58 -12.13
N VAL A 162 -6.05 -6.56 -11.67
CA VAL A 162 -5.80 -7.99 -11.93
C VAL A 162 -6.06 -8.31 -13.40
N ILE A 163 -7.13 -7.75 -13.99
CA ILE A 163 -7.45 -7.92 -15.41
C ILE A 163 -6.34 -7.33 -16.30
N ARG A 164 -5.81 -6.14 -15.97
CA ARG A 164 -4.64 -5.58 -16.69
C ARG A 164 -3.42 -6.50 -16.61
N GLY A 165 -3.16 -7.09 -15.44
CA GLY A 165 -2.08 -8.04 -15.23
C GLY A 165 -2.20 -9.28 -16.12
N ILE A 166 -3.37 -9.93 -16.09
CA ILE A 166 -3.68 -11.13 -16.90
C ILE A 166 -3.54 -10.81 -18.39
N ASN A 167 -4.18 -9.73 -18.86
CA ASN A 167 -4.18 -9.36 -20.27
C ASN A 167 -2.76 -9.03 -20.75
N SER A 168 -1.99 -8.28 -19.97
CA SER A 168 -0.61 -7.93 -20.35
C SER A 168 0.27 -9.17 -20.45
N ALA A 169 0.19 -10.09 -19.48
CA ALA A 169 0.92 -11.35 -19.53
C ALA A 169 0.52 -12.18 -20.75
N PHE A 170 -0.77 -12.36 -21.00
CA PHE A 170 -1.26 -13.14 -22.14
C PHE A 170 -0.83 -12.56 -23.50
N ILE A 171 -1.02 -11.25 -23.71
CA ILE A 171 -0.63 -10.58 -24.96
C ILE A 171 0.85 -10.79 -25.26
N HIS A 172 1.72 -10.68 -24.25
CA HIS A 172 3.16 -10.82 -24.45
C HIS A 172 3.63 -12.26 -24.56
N ALA A 173 2.94 -13.20 -23.90
CA ALA A 173 3.15 -14.64 -24.12
C ALA A 173 2.77 -15.04 -25.56
N ARG A 174 1.63 -14.56 -26.06
CA ARG A 174 1.14 -14.83 -27.42
C ARG A 174 2.05 -14.33 -28.53
N LYS A 175 2.77 -13.22 -28.30
CA LYS A 175 3.74 -12.68 -29.27
C LYS A 175 4.91 -13.64 -29.55
N VAL A 176 5.25 -14.51 -28.61
CA VAL A 176 6.36 -15.48 -28.76
C VAL A 176 5.90 -16.92 -28.91
N ASN A 177 4.65 -17.21 -28.56
CA ASN A 177 4.01 -18.50 -28.70
C ASN A 177 2.53 -18.30 -29.10
N PRO A 178 2.20 -18.36 -30.40
CA PRO A 178 0.82 -18.14 -30.87
C PRO A 178 -0.20 -19.15 -30.33
N ASP A 179 0.25 -20.32 -29.88
CA ASP A 179 -0.61 -21.40 -29.39
C ASP A 179 -0.84 -21.34 -27.88
N VAL A 180 -0.18 -20.41 -27.16
CA VAL A 180 -0.31 -20.34 -25.70
C VAL A 180 -1.75 -20.02 -25.27
N GLN A 181 -2.19 -20.71 -24.22
CA GLN A 181 -3.47 -20.55 -23.55
C GLN A 181 -3.23 -20.23 -22.08
N PHE A 182 -4.06 -19.35 -21.52
CA PHE A 182 -4.04 -19.06 -20.08
C PHE A 182 -5.22 -19.73 -19.42
N LYS A 183 -4.97 -20.44 -18.32
CA LYS A 183 -6.01 -20.94 -17.41
C LYS A 183 -6.01 -20.09 -16.15
N ILE A 184 -7.19 -19.59 -15.79
CA ILE A 184 -7.34 -18.66 -14.66
C ILE A 184 -8.16 -19.35 -13.58
N VAL A 185 -7.64 -19.35 -12.35
CA VAL A 185 -8.39 -19.72 -11.15
C VAL A 185 -8.54 -18.48 -10.27
N TRP A 186 -9.77 -18.19 -9.85
CA TRP A 186 -10.08 -17.07 -8.97
C TRP A 186 -10.13 -17.54 -7.51
N ALA A 187 -9.24 -17.00 -6.68
CA ALA A 187 -9.17 -17.32 -5.25
C ALA A 187 -10.17 -16.52 -4.41
N TYR A 188 -10.67 -15.38 -4.92
CA TYR A 188 -11.56 -14.44 -4.22
C TYR A 188 -11.02 -14.01 -2.86
N THR A 189 -9.71 -13.79 -2.80
CA THR A 189 -8.97 -13.26 -1.67
C THR A 189 -7.65 -12.68 -2.17
N TRP A 190 -7.11 -11.70 -1.45
CA TRP A 190 -5.77 -11.17 -1.70
C TRP A 190 -4.67 -12.03 -1.05
N PHE A 191 -5.00 -12.71 0.05
CA PHE A 191 -4.05 -13.51 0.82
C PHE A 191 -4.78 -14.65 1.51
N ASP A 192 -4.51 -15.88 1.08
CA ASP A 192 -4.92 -17.13 1.73
C ASP A 192 -4.00 -18.23 1.21
N PRO A 193 -2.87 -18.51 1.90
CA PRO A 193 -1.86 -19.44 1.40
C PRO A 193 -2.40 -20.85 1.11
N ALA A 194 -3.45 -21.28 1.82
CA ALA A 194 -4.07 -22.57 1.58
C ALA A 194 -4.84 -22.57 0.26
N LYS A 195 -5.72 -21.58 0.03
CA LYS A 195 -6.44 -21.45 -1.25
C LYS A 195 -5.52 -21.20 -2.43
N GLU A 196 -4.45 -20.44 -2.24
CA GLU A 196 -3.43 -20.19 -3.27
C GLU A 196 -2.71 -21.48 -3.65
N ALA A 197 -2.34 -22.31 -2.67
CA ALA A 197 -1.73 -23.62 -2.92
C ALA A 197 -2.69 -24.57 -3.66
N ASP A 198 -3.96 -24.62 -3.25
CA ASP A 198 -4.99 -25.42 -3.93
C ASP A 198 -5.22 -24.95 -5.37
N ALA A 199 -5.31 -23.64 -5.59
CA ALA A 199 -5.46 -23.07 -6.93
C ALA A 199 -4.25 -23.39 -7.83
N ALA A 200 -3.03 -23.32 -7.29
CA ALA A 200 -1.82 -23.70 -8.00
C ALA A 200 -1.83 -25.17 -8.40
N LYS A 201 -2.18 -26.06 -7.46
CA LYS A 201 -2.30 -27.50 -7.70
C LYS A 201 -3.30 -27.81 -8.82
N VAL A 202 -4.48 -27.19 -8.77
CA VAL A 202 -5.51 -27.36 -9.81
C VAL A 202 -4.99 -26.93 -11.18
N LEU A 203 -4.29 -25.80 -11.29
CA LEU A 203 -3.74 -25.33 -12.55
C LEU A 203 -2.70 -26.31 -13.12
N ILE A 204 -1.80 -26.82 -12.26
CA ILE A 204 -0.77 -27.81 -12.65
C ILE A 204 -1.43 -29.11 -13.12
N GLU A 205 -2.42 -29.63 -12.38
CA GLU A 205 -3.17 -30.83 -12.76
C GLU A 205 -3.93 -30.64 -14.09
N GLN A 206 -4.29 -29.40 -14.41
CA GLN A 206 -4.91 -29.02 -15.68
C GLN A 206 -3.89 -28.73 -16.80
N GLY A 207 -2.60 -28.98 -16.57
CA GLY A 207 -1.54 -28.95 -17.59
C GLY A 207 -0.78 -27.63 -17.72
N ALA A 208 -0.95 -26.69 -16.79
CA ALA A 208 -0.14 -25.46 -16.71
C ALA A 208 1.34 -25.73 -16.40
#